data_AF-A0A1Q5R7A2-F1
#
_entry.id   AF-A0A1Q5R7A2-F1
#
_cell.length_a   1.000
_cell.length_b   1.000
_cell.length_c   1.000
_cell.angle_alpha   90.00
_cell.angle_beta   90.00
_cell.angle_gamma   90.00
#
_symmetry.space_group_name_H-M   'P 1'
#
loop_
_entity.id
_entity.type
_entity.pdbx_description
1 polymer ?
#
loop_
_entity_poly.entity_id
_entity_poly.type
_entity_poly.pdbx_seq_one_letter_code
_entity_poly.pdbx_strand_id
1 'polypeptide(L)'
;MPSIACNALILATVASGVVVSAPAAAQNEQFIPILSYRTGPYAVNGAPYANGVVDYYNLINERDGGINGVKILVEECETGYATDKGVECYERLKSKGPTGAAFINPLSTGITFALTEKTATDKIPIITMGYGRADSKNGAVFPYNFPLLGTYWSAADIAIQHVAKELGGFDKLKGKKISLLYHDSPYGKEPIPMLQVLAQKYGFEFTPIPVTHPGVEQKSQWLAIRQNRPDYVLVWGWGVMNSTAVKEAAAVAYPREKMIGVWWSGAEPDVTPAGDQAIGYKSLMLQHGAGKFPVHADIEKYVYAKGKGSTDSGKVGEVLYNRGVVNAMLGVEAIRKAQEKFGQKPLTGEQVRWGLENLNLSEARIKELGFDGMLKPIKISCSDHEGTRDGRVQQWDGKSWKIISDWYTADEPLIDPLVRDVSAKYAADKKAQPRECSKES
;
A
#
# COMPACT_ATOMS: atom_id res chain seq x y z
N MET A 1 76.79 -1.99 49.24
CA MET A 1 76.45 -0.79 48.42
C MET A 1 77.32 -0.85 47.16
N PRO A 2 76.87 -0.54 45.93
CA PRO A 2 75.55 -0.19 45.34
C PRO A 2 74.97 -1.40 44.52
N SER A 3 73.73 -1.54 44.03
CA SER A 3 72.67 -0.71 43.39
C SER A 3 72.68 -0.71 41.84
N ILE A 4 71.46 -0.87 41.27
CA ILE A 4 70.96 -0.49 39.90
C ILE A 4 71.05 -1.59 38.82
N ALA A 5 69.96 -2.32 38.53
CA ALA A 5 68.78 -2.06 37.65
C ALA A 5 69.00 -2.58 36.20
N CYS A 6 68.39 -3.70 35.81
CA CYS A 6 67.06 -3.87 35.19
C CYS A 6 67.03 -3.52 33.69
N ASN A 7 67.38 -4.51 32.86
CA ASN A 7 67.26 -4.49 31.40
C ASN A 7 65.81 -4.80 31.00
N ALA A 8 65.08 -3.80 30.47
CA ALA A 8 63.82 -4.00 29.79
C ALA A 8 64.05 -3.93 28.27
N LEU A 9 64.05 -5.09 27.62
CA LEU A 9 64.02 -5.24 26.16
C LEU A 9 62.59 -4.94 25.69
N ILE A 10 62.37 -3.83 24.99
CA ILE A 10 61.08 -3.50 24.37
C ILE A 10 60.94 -4.35 23.11
N LEU A 11 60.15 -5.43 23.19
CA LEU A 11 59.62 -6.12 21.99
C LEU A 11 58.42 -5.31 21.47
N ALA A 12 58.56 -4.75 20.27
CA ALA A 12 57.46 -4.18 19.51
C ALA A 12 56.60 -5.31 18.91
N THR A 13 55.50 -5.66 19.57
CA THR A 13 54.43 -6.49 18.99
C THR A 13 53.62 -5.66 17.99
N VAL A 14 53.87 -5.89 16.70
CA VAL A 14 52.96 -5.44 15.62
C VAL A 14 51.71 -6.31 15.70
N ALA A 15 50.64 -5.77 16.28
CA ALA A 15 49.31 -6.37 16.20
C ALA A 15 48.77 -6.14 14.78
N SER A 16 48.96 -7.11 13.90
CA SER A 16 48.26 -7.16 12.61
C SER A 16 46.76 -7.28 12.88
N GLY A 17 46.03 -6.17 12.72
CA GLY A 17 44.58 -6.14 12.82
C GLY A 17 43.97 -7.10 11.82
N VAL A 18 43.22 -8.08 12.33
CA VAL A 18 42.32 -8.90 11.51
C VAL A 18 41.21 -7.95 11.04
N VAL A 19 41.36 -7.44 9.82
CA VAL A 19 40.24 -6.81 9.11
C VAL A 19 39.25 -7.93 8.85
N VAL A 20 38.16 -7.99 9.61
CA VAL A 20 37.02 -8.83 9.29
C VAL A 20 36.41 -8.26 8.02
N SER A 21 36.93 -8.68 6.87
CA SER A 21 36.33 -8.42 5.58
C SER A 21 34.96 -9.11 5.58
N ALA A 22 33.89 -8.31 5.68
CA ALA A 22 32.55 -8.80 5.40
C ALA A 22 32.59 -9.50 4.03
N PRO A 23 31.96 -10.68 3.88
CA PRO A 23 32.02 -11.43 2.62
C PRO A 23 31.55 -10.54 1.46
N ALA A 24 32.33 -10.48 0.37
CA ALA A 24 32.07 -9.62 -0.79
C ALA A 24 30.66 -9.76 -1.39
N ALA A 25 30.00 -10.91 -1.15
CA ALA A 25 28.60 -11.14 -1.52
C ALA A 25 27.61 -10.20 -0.81
N ALA A 26 27.83 -9.89 0.47
CA ALA A 26 26.97 -8.99 1.25
C ALA A 26 27.06 -7.52 0.80
N GLN A 27 28.10 -7.16 0.03
CA GLN A 27 28.26 -5.80 -0.51
C GLN A 27 27.45 -5.56 -1.80
N ASN A 28 26.87 -6.61 -2.40
CA ASN A 28 26.14 -6.52 -3.67
C ASN A 28 24.65 -6.92 -3.54
N GLU A 29 24.06 -6.71 -2.37
CA GLU A 29 22.65 -6.99 -2.10
C GLU A 29 21.83 -5.71 -1.98
N GLN A 30 20.63 -5.70 -2.56
CA GLN A 30 19.67 -4.60 -2.42
C GLN A 30 18.78 -4.86 -1.22
N PHE A 31 18.88 -4.03 -0.19
CA PHE A 31 18.06 -4.16 1.01
C PHE A 31 16.67 -3.54 0.83
N ILE A 32 15.63 -4.30 1.12
CA ILE A 32 14.22 -3.88 1.11
C ILE A 32 13.56 -4.29 2.44
N PRO A 33 13.28 -3.34 3.35
CA PRO A 33 12.60 -3.65 4.60
C PRO A 33 11.13 -4.02 4.37
N ILE A 34 10.62 -4.94 5.19
CA ILE A 34 9.20 -5.32 5.20
C ILE A 34 8.61 -4.86 6.52
N LEU A 35 7.88 -3.74 6.52
CA LEU A 35 7.05 -3.33 7.65
C LEU A 35 5.72 -4.04 7.52
N SER A 36 5.44 -4.96 8.44
CA SER A 36 4.25 -5.80 8.39
C SER A 36 3.53 -5.81 9.73
N TYR A 37 2.38 -6.47 9.74
CA TYR A 37 1.72 -6.84 10.98
C TYR A 37 1.05 -8.19 10.82
N ARG A 38 1.56 -9.16 11.57
CA ARG A 38 1.10 -10.55 11.61
C ARG A 38 0.36 -10.88 12.89
N THR A 39 0.30 -9.94 13.82
CA THR A 39 -0.36 -10.07 15.12
C THR A 39 -1.43 -9.01 15.33
N GLY A 40 -2.33 -9.26 16.28
CA GLY A 40 -3.41 -8.34 16.63
C GLY A 40 -4.58 -8.33 15.64
N PRO A 41 -5.51 -7.37 15.80
CA PRO A 41 -6.80 -7.35 15.09
C PRO A 41 -6.71 -7.08 13.58
N TYR A 42 -5.53 -6.73 13.08
CA TYR A 42 -5.29 -6.43 11.66
C TYR A 42 -4.49 -7.53 10.95
N ALA A 43 -4.02 -8.54 11.69
CA ALA A 43 -3.23 -9.65 11.14
C ALA A 43 -3.95 -10.39 10.02
N VAL A 44 -5.28 -10.51 10.11
CA VAL A 44 -6.12 -11.17 9.10
C VAL A 44 -6.00 -10.52 7.72
N ASN A 45 -5.65 -9.23 7.65
CA ASN A 45 -5.35 -8.56 6.39
C ASN A 45 -3.83 -8.40 6.14
N GLY A 46 -3.06 -8.05 7.17
CA GLY A 46 -1.63 -7.75 7.06
C GLY A 46 -0.76 -8.95 6.74
N ALA A 47 -1.04 -10.12 7.34
CA ALA A 47 -0.22 -11.32 7.12
C ALA A 47 -0.32 -11.84 5.68
N PRO A 48 -1.52 -12.01 5.07
CA PRO A 48 -1.61 -12.43 3.67
C PRO A 48 -0.94 -11.45 2.70
N TYR A 49 -1.02 -10.14 2.96
CA TYR A 49 -0.30 -9.14 2.17
C TYR A 49 1.23 -9.33 2.28
N ALA A 50 1.75 -9.46 3.51
CA ALA A 50 3.18 -9.66 3.72
C ALA A 50 3.69 -10.97 3.08
N ASN A 51 2.87 -12.02 3.07
CA ASN A 51 3.18 -13.28 2.38
C ASN A 51 3.37 -13.08 0.88
N GLY A 52 2.45 -12.36 0.22
CA GLY A 52 2.59 -12.04 -1.20
C GLY A 52 3.86 -11.22 -1.51
N VAL A 53 4.22 -10.28 -0.62
CA VAL A 53 5.46 -9.50 -0.75
C VAL A 53 6.69 -10.40 -0.67
N VAL A 54 6.79 -11.23 0.37
CA VAL A 54 7.92 -12.14 0.60
C VAL A 54 8.06 -13.15 -0.54
N ASP A 55 6.95 -13.76 -0.96
CA ASP A 55 6.96 -14.76 -2.03
C ASP A 55 7.38 -14.17 -3.37
N TYR A 56 7.01 -12.91 -3.66
CA TYR A 56 7.47 -12.24 -4.88
C TYR A 56 8.97 -11.90 -4.83
N TYR A 57 9.50 -11.42 -3.69
CA TYR A 57 10.95 -11.19 -3.58
C TYR A 57 11.74 -12.49 -3.66
N ASN A 58 11.24 -13.57 -3.05
CA ASN A 58 11.80 -14.91 -3.22
C ASN A 58 11.76 -15.35 -4.67
N LEU A 59 10.66 -15.12 -5.38
CA LEU A 59 10.56 -15.42 -6.82
C LEU A 59 11.66 -14.72 -7.61
N ILE A 60 11.86 -13.42 -7.43
CA ILE A 60 12.90 -12.65 -8.14
C ILE A 60 14.29 -13.20 -7.83
N ASN A 61 14.58 -13.54 -6.57
CA ASN A 61 15.85 -14.14 -6.21
C ASN A 61 16.06 -15.52 -6.82
N GLU A 62 15.03 -16.38 -6.84
CA GLU A 62 15.11 -17.78 -7.26
C GLU A 62 15.01 -17.99 -8.77
N ARG A 63 14.17 -17.21 -9.46
CA ARG A 63 13.92 -17.29 -10.90
C ARG A 63 14.91 -16.43 -11.69
N ASP A 64 15.12 -15.19 -11.24
CA ASP A 64 15.84 -14.17 -12.03
C ASP A 64 17.29 -13.97 -11.56
N GLY A 65 17.67 -14.61 -10.44
CA GLY A 65 18.98 -14.40 -9.84
C GLY A 65 19.12 -13.06 -9.10
N GLY A 66 18.00 -12.38 -8.80
CA GLY A 66 17.96 -11.02 -8.28
C GLY A 66 17.56 -9.99 -9.35
N ILE A 67 17.64 -8.70 -9.03
CA ILE A 67 17.35 -7.61 -9.96
C ILE A 67 18.62 -7.36 -10.79
N ASN A 68 18.66 -7.90 -12.01
CA ASN A 68 19.84 -7.88 -12.89
C ASN A 68 21.11 -8.41 -12.19
N GLY A 69 20.98 -9.53 -11.47
CA GLY A 69 22.07 -10.15 -10.72
C GLY A 69 22.32 -9.58 -9.31
N VAL A 70 21.64 -8.49 -8.91
CA VAL A 70 21.69 -7.95 -7.55
C VAL A 70 20.63 -8.64 -6.69
N LYS A 71 21.04 -9.45 -5.71
CA LYS A 71 20.11 -10.19 -4.85
C LYS A 71 19.33 -9.24 -3.94
N ILE A 72 18.05 -9.55 -3.72
CA ILE A 72 17.21 -8.84 -2.77
C ILE A 72 17.44 -9.42 -1.38
N LEU A 73 17.81 -8.57 -0.43
CA LEU A 73 17.86 -8.89 0.99
C LEU A 73 16.67 -8.24 1.69
N VAL A 74 15.93 -9.00 2.49
CA VAL A 74 14.79 -8.49 3.23
C VAL A 74 14.94 -8.75 4.71
N GLU A 75 14.40 -7.84 5.51
CA GLU A 75 14.17 -8.05 6.92
C GLU A 75 12.79 -7.54 7.28
N GLU A 76 12.01 -8.39 7.94
CA GLU A 76 10.67 -8.09 8.38
C GLU A 76 10.66 -7.46 9.79
N CYS A 77 9.77 -6.50 10.01
CA CYS A 77 9.55 -5.86 11.30
C CYS A 77 8.05 -5.75 11.61
N GLU A 78 7.66 -6.32 12.76
CA GLU A 78 6.29 -6.36 13.25
C GLU A 78 5.90 -4.99 13.84
N THR A 79 4.90 -4.37 13.23
CA THR A 79 4.39 -3.05 13.63
C THR A 79 3.13 -3.12 14.48
N GLY A 80 2.38 -4.23 14.44
CA GLY A 80 1.05 -4.38 15.05
C GLY A 80 0.04 -3.35 14.52
N TYR A 81 0.31 -2.75 13.35
CA TYR A 81 -0.37 -1.56 12.81
C TYR A 81 -0.23 -0.28 13.68
N ALA A 82 0.62 -0.31 14.70
CA ALA A 82 0.84 0.80 15.63
C ALA A 82 1.85 1.81 15.05
N THR A 83 1.52 3.10 15.15
CA THR A 83 2.31 4.19 14.54
C THR A 83 3.72 4.28 15.12
N ASP A 84 3.84 4.19 16.44
CA ASP A 84 5.11 4.24 17.18
C ASP A 84 6.05 3.09 16.79
N LYS A 85 5.53 1.85 16.77
CA LYS A 85 6.29 0.68 16.31
C LYS A 85 6.67 0.78 14.84
N GLY A 86 5.81 1.35 14.00
CA GLY A 86 6.15 1.63 12.60
C GLY A 86 7.36 2.57 12.46
N VAL A 87 7.43 3.61 13.28
CA VAL A 87 8.57 4.52 13.33
C VAL A 87 9.82 3.83 13.87
N GLU A 88 9.70 3.00 14.91
CA GLU A 88 10.80 2.19 15.45
C GLU A 88 11.36 1.23 14.37
N CYS A 89 10.49 0.50 13.69
CA CYS A 89 10.86 -0.39 12.60
C CYS A 89 11.60 0.35 11.49
N TYR A 90 11.11 1.53 11.11
CA TYR A 90 11.77 2.37 10.11
C TYR A 90 13.18 2.76 10.56
N GLU A 91 13.35 3.30 11.77
CA GLU A 91 14.65 3.73 12.29
C GLU A 91 15.65 2.57 12.38
N ARG A 92 15.17 1.40 12.79
CA ARG A 92 15.98 0.19 12.92
C ARG A 92 16.49 -0.34 11.58
N LEU A 93 15.71 -0.16 10.52
CA LEU A 93 15.96 -0.79 9.22
C LEU A 93 16.51 0.16 8.15
N LYS A 94 16.29 1.48 8.26
CA LYS A 94 16.57 2.43 7.18
C LYS A 94 18.02 2.43 6.67
N SER A 95 18.98 2.12 7.54
CA SER A 95 20.42 2.11 7.21
C SER A 95 20.99 0.71 6.92
N LYS A 96 20.15 -0.33 6.87
CA LYS A 96 20.61 -1.69 6.59
C LYS A 96 20.91 -1.91 5.12
N GLY A 97 21.84 -2.82 4.85
CA GLY A 97 22.37 -3.06 3.50
C GLY A 97 23.44 -2.04 3.10
N PRO A 98 24.13 -2.28 1.97
CA PRO A 98 25.27 -1.46 1.53
C PRO A 98 24.87 -0.02 1.13
N THR A 99 23.61 0.21 0.77
CA THR A 99 23.10 1.52 0.31
C THR A 99 21.90 2.03 1.12
N GLY A 100 21.63 1.42 2.28
CA GLY A 100 20.41 1.66 3.05
C GLY A 100 19.18 1.02 2.41
N ALA A 101 18.01 1.30 2.99
CA ALA A 101 16.73 0.83 2.48
C ALA A 101 16.43 1.45 1.10
N ALA A 102 16.09 0.60 0.12
CA ALA A 102 15.70 1.02 -1.23
C ALA A 102 14.45 1.91 -1.22
N PHE A 103 13.45 1.49 -0.45
CA PHE A 103 12.16 2.13 -0.21
C PHE A 103 11.53 1.47 1.02
N ILE A 104 10.40 2.01 1.49
CA ILE A 104 9.57 1.40 2.52
C ILE A 104 8.11 1.28 2.09
N ASN A 105 7.43 0.25 2.59
CA ASN A 105 5.98 0.09 2.50
C ASN A 105 5.39 0.01 3.91
N PRO A 106 4.82 1.11 4.44
CA PRO A 106 4.32 1.11 5.81
C PRO A 106 3.09 0.23 6.07
N LEU A 107 2.32 -0.11 5.03
CA LEU A 107 1.00 -0.74 5.09
C LEU A 107 0.06 -0.14 6.15
N SER A 108 0.20 1.15 6.43
CA SER A 108 -0.61 1.89 7.39
C SER A 108 -0.58 3.37 7.07
N THR A 109 -1.75 3.99 6.98
CA THR A 109 -1.86 5.45 6.76
C THR A 109 -1.27 6.23 7.94
N GLY A 110 -1.44 5.74 9.17
CA GLY A 110 -0.88 6.37 10.37
C GLY A 110 0.65 6.39 10.36
N ILE A 111 1.28 5.24 10.08
CA ILE A 111 2.74 5.14 9.95
C ILE A 111 3.23 6.00 8.78
N THR A 112 2.52 5.98 7.64
CA THR A 112 2.86 6.81 6.47
C THR A 112 2.92 8.29 6.83
N PHE A 113 1.92 8.79 7.57
CA PHE A 113 1.87 10.19 7.96
C PHE A 113 3.04 10.54 8.89
N ALA A 114 3.33 9.68 9.87
CA ALA A 114 4.44 9.87 10.81
C ALA A 114 5.81 9.85 10.12
N LEU A 115 5.97 9.07 9.05
CA LEU A 115 7.23 8.93 8.32
C LEU A 115 7.42 9.93 7.18
N THR A 116 6.40 10.69 6.77
CA THR A 116 6.45 11.52 5.54
C THR A 116 7.60 12.54 5.56
N GLU A 117 7.78 13.30 6.65
CA GLU A 117 8.87 14.30 6.74
C GLU A 117 10.24 13.64 6.91
N LYS A 118 10.26 12.54 7.66
CA LYS A 118 11.49 11.84 7.99
C LYS A 118 12.11 11.17 6.77
N THR A 119 11.28 10.49 5.98
CA THR A 119 11.70 9.81 4.74
C THR A 119 12.15 10.80 3.68
N ALA A 120 11.56 11.99 3.63
CA ALA A 120 12.07 13.07 2.78
C ALA A 120 13.46 13.56 3.21
N THR A 121 13.72 13.63 4.52
CA THR A 121 15.03 14.02 5.08
C THR A 121 16.08 12.93 4.87
N ASP A 122 15.72 11.68 5.16
CA ASP A 122 16.57 10.50 5.01
C ASP A 122 16.72 10.06 3.53
N LYS A 123 15.93 10.67 2.63
CA LYS A 123 15.90 10.41 1.18
C LYS A 123 15.55 8.96 0.82
N ILE A 124 14.54 8.41 1.49
CA ILE A 124 14.06 7.03 1.29
C ILE A 124 12.61 7.09 0.80
N PRO A 125 12.27 6.56 -0.38
CA PRO A 125 10.91 6.55 -0.89
C PRO A 125 9.94 5.75 0.00
N ILE A 126 8.75 6.28 0.22
CA ILE A 126 7.57 5.57 0.70
C ILE A 126 6.73 5.19 -0.52
N ILE A 127 6.39 3.92 -0.66
CA ILE A 127 5.39 3.45 -1.62
C ILE A 127 4.11 3.10 -0.85
N THR A 128 2.99 3.74 -1.21
CA THR A 128 1.67 3.51 -0.61
C THR A 128 0.62 3.17 -1.65
N MET A 129 0.70 1.94 -2.20
CA MET A 129 -0.16 1.52 -3.29
C MET A 129 -1.65 1.50 -2.90
N GLY A 130 -2.47 2.39 -3.44
CA GLY A 130 -3.89 2.46 -3.11
C GLY A 130 -4.19 3.00 -1.71
N TYR A 131 -3.26 3.69 -1.06
CA TYR A 131 -3.46 4.28 0.27
C TYR A 131 -2.52 5.45 0.57
N GLY A 132 -2.58 5.94 1.81
CA GLY A 132 -1.61 6.88 2.34
C GLY A 132 -2.14 8.31 2.25
N ARG A 133 -1.32 9.20 1.72
CA ARG A 133 -1.62 10.62 1.54
C ARG A 133 -2.11 10.85 0.12
N ALA A 134 -3.36 11.24 -0.11
CA ALA A 134 -3.81 11.52 -1.48
C ALA A 134 -3.07 12.72 -2.09
N ASP A 135 -2.70 13.72 -1.27
CA ASP A 135 -1.95 14.90 -1.67
C ASP A 135 -0.50 14.59 -2.09
N SER A 136 0.04 13.41 -1.73
CA SER A 136 1.36 12.98 -2.22
C SER A 136 1.38 12.55 -3.68
N LYS A 137 0.24 12.54 -4.38
CA LYS A 137 0.18 12.54 -5.84
C LYS A 137 1.06 13.66 -6.43
N ASN A 138 1.10 14.83 -5.78
CA ASN A 138 1.94 15.94 -6.17
C ASN A 138 3.41 15.71 -5.76
N GLY A 139 4.17 15.06 -6.62
CA GLY A 139 5.58 14.73 -6.38
C GLY A 139 6.54 15.93 -6.32
N ALA A 140 6.10 17.11 -6.78
CA ALA A 140 6.85 18.34 -6.58
C ALA A 140 6.93 18.70 -5.08
N VAL A 141 5.85 18.49 -4.32
CA VAL A 141 5.79 18.75 -2.88
C VAL A 141 6.26 17.54 -2.07
N PHE A 142 5.96 16.33 -2.55
CA PHE A 142 6.22 15.08 -1.84
C PHE A 142 7.24 14.20 -2.59
N PRO A 143 8.53 14.59 -2.60
CA PRO A 143 9.54 13.91 -3.42
C PRO A 143 9.74 12.42 -3.10
N TYR A 144 9.43 12.00 -1.88
CA TYR A 144 9.67 10.63 -1.41
C TYR A 144 8.40 9.91 -0.99
N ASN A 145 7.21 10.31 -1.45
CA ASN A 145 5.96 9.62 -1.12
C ASN A 145 5.14 9.36 -2.39
N PHE A 146 4.88 8.08 -2.67
CA PHE A 146 4.35 7.58 -3.94
C PHE A 146 3.05 6.78 -3.72
N PRO A 147 1.86 7.40 -3.85
CA PRO A 147 0.59 6.72 -3.70
C PRO A 147 0.19 5.99 -4.99
N LEU A 148 0.99 5.00 -5.37
CA LEU A 148 0.87 4.29 -6.64
C LEU A 148 -0.52 3.65 -6.81
N LEU A 149 -1.01 3.62 -8.05
CA LEU A 149 -2.23 2.90 -8.47
C LEU A 149 -3.56 3.40 -7.89
N GLY A 150 -3.55 4.51 -7.15
CA GLY A 150 -4.76 5.14 -6.64
C GLY A 150 -4.58 5.73 -5.24
N THR A 151 -5.43 6.70 -4.92
CA THR A 151 -5.56 7.29 -3.58
C THR A 151 -6.94 7.01 -3.00
N TYR A 152 -7.19 7.31 -1.71
CA TYR A 152 -8.56 7.20 -1.20
C TYR A 152 -9.49 8.28 -1.75
N TRP A 153 -8.96 9.36 -2.33
CA TRP A 153 -9.77 10.33 -3.05
C TRP A 153 -10.22 9.76 -4.40
N SER A 154 -9.33 9.06 -5.10
CA SER A 154 -9.66 8.29 -6.30
C SER A 154 -10.70 7.20 -5.99
N ALA A 155 -10.54 6.50 -4.86
CA ALA A 155 -11.53 5.52 -4.37
C ALA A 155 -12.89 6.15 -4.07
N ALA A 156 -12.90 7.30 -3.36
CA ALA A 156 -14.14 8.00 -3.01
C ALA A 156 -14.90 8.43 -4.26
N ASP A 157 -14.20 9.00 -5.24
CA ASP A 157 -14.80 9.37 -6.51
C ASP A 157 -15.38 8.14 -7.24
N ILE A 158 -14.59 7.07 -7.42
CA ILE A 158 -15.04 5.82 -8.06
C ILE A 158 -16.28 5.23 -7.36
N ALA A 159 -16.33 5.23 -6.03
CA ALA A 159 -17.49 4.77 -5.28
C ALA A 159 -18.75 5.59 -5.63
N ILE A 160 -18.62 6.91 -5.69
CA ILE A 160 -19.74 7.79 -6.06
C ILE A 160 -20.12 7.64 -7.54
N GLN A 161 -19.15 7.43 -8.45
CA GLN A 161 -19.45 7.09 -9.85
C GLN A 161 -20.27 5.80 -9.95
N HIS A 162 -19.93 4.78 -9.16
CA HIS A 162 -20.69 3.53 -9.13
C HIS A 162 -22.10 3.74 -8.59
N VAL A 163 -22.25 4.45 -7.47
CA VAL A 163 -23.57 4.79 -6.90
C VAL A 163 -24.42 5.57 -7.90
N ALA A 164 -23.84 6.56 -8.59
CA ALA A 164 -24.52 7.30 -9.64
C ALA A 164 -24.99 6.38 -10.78
N LYS A 165 -24.13 5.47 -11.25
CA LYS A 165 -24.48 4.49 -12.29
C LYS A 165 -25.65 3.60 -11.86
N GLU A 166 -25.64 3.10 -10.62
CA GLU A 166 -26.74 2.29 -10.08
C GLU A 166 -28.05 3.06 -9.93
N LEU A 167 -27.98 4.36 -9.68
CA LEU A 167 -29.15 5.22 -9.58
C LEU A 167 -29.63 5.76 -10.94
N GLY A 168 -28.87 5.52 -12.02
CA GLY A 168 -29.21 5.95 -13.38
C GLY A 168 -28.65 7.32 -13.80
N GLY A 169 -27.67 7.87 -13.07
CA GLY A 169 -26.99 9.12 -13.41
C GLY A 169 -26.58 9.96 -12.20
N PHE A 170 -25.63 10.88 -12.39
CA PHE A 170 -25.18 11.80 -11.32
C PHE A 170 -26.30 12.75 -10.86
N ASP A 171 -27.26 13.10 -11.72
CA ASP A 171 -28.42 13.92 -11.35
C ASP A 171 -29.31 13.23 -10.30
N LYS A 172 -29.26 11.90 -10.24
CA LYS A 172 -30.02 11.08 -9.28
C LYS A 172 -29.37 10.99 -7.90
N LEU A 173 -28.16 11.54 -7.72
CA LEU A 173 -27.51 11.67 -6.41
C LEU A 173 -28.17 12.77 -5.56
N LYS A 174 -28.81 13.76 -6.17
CA LYS A 174 -29.37 14.89 -5.44
C LYS A 174 -30.42 14.43 -4.42
N GLY A 175 -30.24 14.83 -3.16
CA GLY A 175 -31.11 14.46 -2.04
C GLY A 175 -30.95 13.02 -1.55
N LYS A 176 -30.02 12.23 -2.11
CA LYS A 176 -29.67 10.91 -1.59
C LYS A 176 -28.88 11.03 -0.31
N LYS A 177 -28.98 10.02 0.56
CA LYS A 177 -28.20 9.93 1.80
C LYS A 177 -27.09 8.91 1.63
N ILE A 178 -25.85 9.33 1.78
CA ILE A 178 -24.68 8.45 1.71
C ILE A 178 -23.92 8.57 3.02
N SER A 179 -23.80 7.46 3.74
CA SER A 179 -23.02 7.40 4.97
C SER A 179 -21.65 6.78 4.73
N LEU A 180 -20.63 7.27 5.41
CA LEU A 180 -19.31 6.65 5.48
C LEU A 180 -19.15 6.01 6.86
N LEU A 181 -19.13 4.69 6.95
CA LEU A 181 -18.71 3.97 8.14
C LEU A 181 -17.18 3.77 8.07
N TYR A 182 -16.42 4.37 8.98
CA TYR A 182 -14.96 4.39 8.87
C TYR A 182 -14.22 4.03 10.16
N HIS A 183 -13.07 3.40 10.00
CA HIS A 183 -12.14 3.14 11.10
C HIS A 183 -11.55 4.46 11.63
N ASP A 184 -11.81 4.81 12.89
CA ASP A 184 -11.47 6.10 13.51
C ASP A 184 -9.96 6.28 13.71
N SER A 185 -9.30 6.60 12.61
CA SER A 185 -7.84 6.69 12.44
C SER A 185 -7.55 7.59 11.24
N PRO A 186 -6.28 7.95 10.99
CA PRO A 186 -5.91 8.66 9.77
C PRO A 186 -6.41 7.97 8.49
N TYR A 187 -6.42 6.62 8.46
CA TYR A 187 -6.92 5.84 7.33
C TYR A 187 -8.40 6.11 7.01
N GLY A 188 -9.31 5.91 7.97
CA GLY A 188 -10.74 6.05 7.71
C GLY A 188 -11.19 7.51 7.53
N LYS A 189 -10.40 8.47 8.00
CA LYS A 189 -10.65 9.91 7.82
C LYS A 189 -10.20 10.46 6.48
N GLU A 190 -9.23 9.80 5.83
CA GLU A 190 -8.61 10.26 4.59
C GLU A 190 -9.59 10.58 3.44
N PRO A 191 -10.64 9.77 3.16
CA PRO A 191 -11.58 10.06 2.07
C PRO A 191 -12.59 11.18 2.40
N ILE A 192 -12.69 11.64 3.66
CA ILE A 192 -13.74 12.58 4.10
C ILE A 192 -13.73 13.90 3.30
N PRO A 193 -12.58 14.59 3.11
CA PRO A 193 -12.55 15.84 2.34
C PRO A 193 -13.07 15.66 0.91
N MET A 194 -12.70 14.56 0.26
CA MET A 194 -13.16 14.25 -1.09
C MET A 194 -14.66 13.96 -1.12
N LEU A 195 -15.18 13.18 -0.18
CA LEU A 195 -16.62 12.91 -0.07
C LEU A 195 -17.44 14.16 0.22
N GLN A 196 -16.90 15.13 0.97
CA GLN A 196 -17.54 16.44 1.18
C GLN A 196 -17.62 17.25 -0.12
N VAL A 197 -16.55 17.29 -0.91
CA VAL A 197 -16.54 17.96 -2.23
C VAL A 197 -17.56 17.29 -3.18
N LEU A 198 -17.60 15.96 -3.22
CA LEU A 198 -18.56 15.20 -4.02
C LEU A 198 -20.00 15.46 -3.57
N ALA A 199 -20.25 15.50 -2.25
CA ALA A 199 -21.55 15.78 -1.67
C ALA A 199 -22.05 17.17 -2.08
N GLN A 200 -21.17 18.18 -1.99
CA GLN A 200 -21.49 19.54 -2.40
C GLN A 200 -21.76 19.63 -3.91
N LYS A 201 -20.94 18.98 -4.75
CA LYS A 201 -21.07 19.01 -6.21
C LYS A 201 -22.36 18.34 -6.68
N TYR A 202 -22.68 17.16 -6.14
CA TYR A 202 -23.80 16.34 -6.63
C TYR A 202 -25.06 16.42 -5.75
N GLY A 203 -25.01 17.15 -4.64
CA GLY A 203 -26.17 17.48 -3.81
C GLY A 203 -26.71 16.33 -2.98
N PHE A 204 -25.89 15.33 -2.64
CA PHE A 204 -26.28 14.26 -1.69
C PHE A 204 -25.94 14.68 -0.25
N GLU A 205 -26.71 14.17 0.71
CA GLU A 205 -26.43 14.31 2.14
C GLU A 205 -25.34 13.32 2.55
N PHE A 206 -24.24 13.83 3.10
CA PHE A 206 -23.10 13.03 3.54
C PHE A 206 -23.04 12.93 5.07
N THR A 207 -22.89 11.71 5.60
CA THR A 207 -22.76 11.49 7.06
C THR A 207 -21.57 10.57 7.38
N PRO A 208 -20.47 11.08 7.94
CA PRO A 208 -19.37 10.25 8.42
C PRO A 208 -19.70 9.67 9.81
N ILE A 209 -19.46 8.38 9.99
CA ILE A 209 -19.76 7.60 11.20
C ILE A 209 -18.48 6.87 11.65
N PRO A 210 -17.82 7.33 12.72
CA PRO A 210 -16.59 6.71 13.22
C PRO A 210 -16.87 5.39 13.94
N VAL A 211 -15.96 4.44 13.75
CA VAL A 211 -15.84 3.19 14.50
C VAL A 211 -14.46 3.16 15.16
N THR A 212 -14.45 3.18 16.49
CA THR A 212 -13.21 3.16 17.27
C THR A 212 -12.48 1.82 17.09
N HIS A 213 -11.16 1.88 17.00
CA HIS A 213 -10.29 0.69 17.00
C HIS A 213 -10.60 -0.24 18.19
N PRO A 214 -10.66 -1.59 18.02
CA PRO A 214 -10.44 -2.35 16.79
C PRO A 214 -11.68 -2.57 15.91
N GLY A 215 -12.80 -1.94 16.25
CA GLY A 215 -14.04 -1.98 15.47
C GLY A 215 -14.84 -3.27 15.62
N VAL A 216 -14.71 -3.96 16.75
CA VAL A 216 -15.53 -5.15 17.07
C VAL A 216 -16.90 -4.79 17.65
N GLU A 217 -17.03 -3.62 18.29
CA GLU A 217 -18.30 -3.09 18.79
C GLU A 217 -18.81 -2.01 17.84
N GLN A 218 -19.87 -2.31 17.09
CA GLN A 218 -20.45 -1.36 16.11
C GLN A 218 -21.97 -1.15 16.23
N LYS A 219 -22.60 -1.72 17.28
CA LYS A 219 -24.06 -1.71 17.43
C LYS A 219 -24.65 -0.30 17.38
N SER A 220 -24.04 0.67 18.06
CA SER A 220 -24.55 2.05 18.08
C SER A 220 -24.45 2.72 16.69
N GLN A 221 -23.36 2.47 15.95
CA GLN A 221 -23.20 2.96 14.58
C GLN A 221 -24.25 2.38 13.64
N TRP A 222 -24.51 1.07 13.73
CA TRP A 222 -25.51 0.42 12.88
C TRP A 222 -26.96 0.76 13.27
N LEU A 223 -27.23 1.01 14.55
CA LEU A 223 -28.50 1.60 14.97
C LEU A 223 -28.68 3.01 14.41
N ALA A 224 -27.63 3.84 14.41
CA ALA A 224 -27.68 5.17 13.80
C ALA A 224 -27.89 5.10 12.28
N ILE A 225 -27.24 4.16 11.58
CA ILE A 225 -27.46 3.89 10.15
C ILE A 225 -28.93 3.50 9.91
N ARG A 226 -29.47 2.57 10.71
CA ARG A 226 -30.88 2.17 10.61
C ARG A 226 -31.84 3.34 10.83
N GLN A 227 -31.55 4.22 11.77
CA GLN A 227 -32.36 5.41 12.04
C GLN A 227 -32.28 6.44 10.90
N ASN A 228 -31.08 6.71 10.39
CA ASN A 228 -30.87 7.70 9.32
C ASN A 228 -31.38 7.21 7.95
N ARG A 229 -31.43 5.89 7.75
CA ARG A 229 -31.84 5.22 6.50
C ARG A 229 -31.07 5.73 5.27
N PRO A 230 -29.72 5.64 5.25
CA PRO A 230 -28.96 6.05 4.08
C PRO A 230 -29.24 5.14 2.87
N ASP A 231 -29.31 5.72 1.67
CA ASP A 231 -29.44 4.99 0.42
C ASP A 231 -28.23 4.06 0.18
N TYR A 232 -27.03 4.50 0.59
CA TYR A 232 -25.79 3.71 0.53
C TYR A 232 -24.92 3.92 1.77
N VAL A 233 -24.19 2.88 2.16
CA VAL A 233 -23.12 2.93 3.17
C VAL A 233 -21.80 2.60 2.50
N LEU A 234 -20.89 3.57 2.48
CA LEU A 234 -19.49 3.37 2.14
C LEU A 234 -18.74 2.82 3.37
N VAL A 235 -17.92 1.79 3.19
CA VAL A 235 -17.20 1.14 4.29
C VAL A 235 -15.69 1.33 4.11
N TRP A 236 -15.09 2.17 4.97
CA TRP A 236 -13.64 2.32 5.14
C TRP A 236 -13.19 1.60 6.41
N GLY A 237 -13.42 0.29 6.44
CA GLY A 237 -13.01 -0.56 7.56
C GLY A 237 -11.62 -1.16 7.34
N TRP A 238 -11.04 -1.71 8.41
CA TRP A 238 -9.77 -2.42 8.36
C TRP A 238 -9.72 -3.54 9.38
N GLY A 239 -9.07 -4.66 9.07
CA GLY A 239 -8.98 -5.78 10.01
C GLY A 239 -10.33 -6.41 10.30
N VAL A 240 -10.46 -6.89 11.54
CA VAL A 240 -11.69 -7.48 12.08
C VAL A 240 -12.93 -6.58 11.94
N MET A 241 -12.76 -5.25 11.87
CA MET A 241 -13.86 -4.29 11.69
C MET A 241 -14.73 -4.61 10.48
N ASN A 242 -14.12 -5.07 9.37
CA ASN A 242 -14.84 -5.30 8.13
C ASN A 242 -15.92 -6.39 8.30
N SER A 243 -15.52 -7.53 8.86
CA SER A 243 -16.45 -8.65 9.07
C SER A 243 -17.54 -8.32 10.11
N THR A 244 -17.21 -7.54 11.13
CA THR A 244 -18.19 -7.03 12.10
C THR A 244 -19.20 -6.11 11.43
N ALA A 245 -18.75 -5.21 10.54
CA ALA A 245 -19.62 -4.29 9.82
C ALA A 245 -20.68 -5.05 8.99
N VAL A 246 -20.27 -6.11 8.29
CA VAL A 246 -21.20 -6.94 7.51
C VAL A 246 -22.23 -7.66 8.41
N LYS A 247 -21.79 -8.21 9.55
CA LYS A 247 -22.69 -8.89 10.51
C LYS A 247 -23.69 -7.93 11.14
N GLU A 248 -23.24 -6.75 11.55
CA GLU A 248 -24.10 -5.74 12.18
C GLU A 248 -25.07 -5.13 11.18
N ALA A 249 -24.66 -4.94 9.91
CA ALA A 249 -25.58 -4.60 8.82
C ALA A 249 -26.71 -5.62 8.69
N ALA A 250 -26.39 -6.91 8.74
CA ALA A 250 -27.38 -7.97 8.71
C ALA A 250 -28.30 -7.95 9.94
N ALA A 251 -27.75 -7.71 11.14
CA ALA A 251 -28.51 -7.62 12.38
C ALA A 251 -29.54 -6.48 12.38
N VAL A 252 -29.23 -5.36 11.70
CA VAL A 252 -30.17 -4.22 11.55
C VAL A 252 -30.99 -4.27 10.26
N ALA A 253 -30.90 -5.37 9.51
CA ALA A 253 -31.55 -5.57 8.20
C ALA A 253 -31.20 -4.51 7.15
N TYR A 254 -29.98 -3.97 7.18
CA TYR A 254 -29.46 -3.12 6.11
C TYR A 254 -29.04 -4.00 4.91
N PRO A 255 -29.45 -3.68 3.67
CA PRO A 255 -29.15 -4.48 2.49
C PRO A 255 -27.65 -4.41 2.13
N ARG A 256 -27.01 -5.57 1.98
CA ARG A 256 -25.56 -5.65 1.69
C ARG A 256 -25.24 -5.12 0.29
N GLU A 257 -26.18 -5.18 -0.64
CA GLU A 257 -26.09 -4.62 -1.99
C GLU A 257 -26.01 -3.09 -2.00
N LYS A 258 -26.32 -2.43 -0.87
CA LYS A 258 -26.14 -0.98 -0.66
C LYS A 258 -24.91 -0.64 0.17
N MET A 259 -24.09 -1.64 0.51
CA MET A 259 -22.80 -1.45 1.13
C MET A 259 -21.71 -1.53 0.07
N ILE A 260 -20.80 -0.56 0.08
CA ILE A 260 -19.63 -0.53 -0.82
C ILE A 260 -18.39 -0.30 0.03
N GLY A 261 -17.61 -1.36 0.24
CA GLY A 261 -16.29 -1.25 0.86
C GLY A 261 -15.28 -0.56 -0.05
N VAL A 262 -14.33 0.18 0.52
CA VAL A 262 -13.09 0.49 -0.21
C VAL A 262 -12.33 -0.80 -0.50
N TRP A 263 -11.31 -0.77 -1.37
CA TRP A 263 -10.54 -1.95 -1.76
C TRP A 263 -9.79 -2.64 -0.60
N TRP A 264 -9.64 -2.00 0.55
CA TRP A 264 -9.13 -2.60 1.80
C TRP A 264 -10.20 -3.26 2.69
N SER A 265 -11.46 -3.18 2.26
CA SER A 265 -12.65 -3.81 2.87
C SER A 265 -13.32 -4.75 1.86
N GLY A 266 -12.52 -5.48 1.09
CA GLY A 266 -12.93 -6.23 -0.09
C GLY A 266 -12.13 -7.50 -0.32
N ALA A 267 -11.57 -8.08 0.74
CA ALA A 267 -10.84 -9.34 0.70
C ALA A 267 -11.65 -10.48 1.34
N GLU A 268 -11.22 -11.71 1.12
CA GLU A 268 -11.82 -12.92 1.70
C GLU A 268 -12.02 -12.85 3.24
N PRO A 269 -11.05 -12.45 4.08
CA PRO A 269 -11.26 -12.34 5.53
C PRO A 269 -12.27 -11.26 5.94
N ASP A 270 -12.58 -10.32 5.05
CA ASP A 270 -13.53 -9.23 5.33
C ASP A 270 -14.99 -9.70 5.28
N VAL A 271 -15.27 -10.78 4.54
CA VAL A 271 -16.63 -11.26 4.24
C VAL A 271 -16.89 -12.69 4.73
N THR A 272 -15.89 -13.57 4.65
CA THR A 272 -16.06 -15.00 4.99
C THR A 272 -16.54 -15.24 6.42
N PRO A 273 -16.15 -14.48 7.47
CA PRO A 273 -16.64 -14.72 8.82
C PRO A 273 -18.14 -14.42 9.01
N ALA A 274 -18.76 -13.69 8.09
CA ALA A 274 -20.20 -13.39 8.10
C ALA A 274 -21.04 -14.44 7.34
N GLY A 275 -20.41 -15.40 6.65
CA GLY A 275 -21.10 -16.45 5.89
C GLY A 275 -22.10 -15.86 4.88
N ASP A 276 -23.29 -16.46 4.79
CA ASP A 276 -24.35 -16.05 3.87
C ASP A 276 -24.83 -14.61 4.12
N GLN A 277 -24.58 -14.04 5.30
CA GLN A 277 -24.92 -12.64 5.57
C GLN A 277 -24.12 -11.66 4.72
N ALA A 278 -22.97 -12.07 4.18
CA ALA A 278 -22.15 -11.25 3.29
C ALA A 278 -22.61 -11.25 1.83
N ILE A 279 -23.53 -12.13 1.43
CA ILE A 279 -24.00 -12.20 0.05
C ILE A 279 -24.54 -10.82 -0.38
N GLY A 280 -24.11 -10.37 -1.55
CA GLY A 280 -24.52 -9.09 -2.12
C GLY A 280 -23.62 -7.92 -1.72
N TYR A 281 -22.73 -8.07 -0.72
CA TYR A 281 -21.78 -7.03 -0.32
C TYR A 281 -20.86 -6.65 -1.47
N LYS A 282 -20.71 -5.35 -1.73
CA LYS A 282 -19.82 -4.83 -2.78
C LYS A 282 -18.56 -4.24 -2.17
N SER A 283 -17.50 -4.24 -2.95
CA SER A 283 -16.30 -3.49 -2.64
C SER A 283 -15.69 -2.95 -3.93
N LEU A 284 -15.07 -1.78 -3.83
CA LEU A 284 -14.12 -1.35 -4.83
C LEU A 284 -13.02 -2.39 -4.95
N MET A 285 -12.68 -2.72 -6.17
CA MET A 285 -11.47 -3.42 -6.50
C MET A 285 -10.47 -2.34 -6.91
N LEU A 286 -9.25 -2.40 -6.37
CA LEU A 286 -8.11 -1.79 -7.06
C LEU A 286 -7.98 -2.48 -8.44
N GLN A 287 -6.88 -2.30 -9.16
CA GLN A 287 -6.77 -2.91 -10.48
C GLN A 287 -6.83 -4.44 -10.45
N HIS A 288 -6.19 -5.05 -9.45
CA HIS A 288 -6.12 -6.49 -9.28
C HIS A 288 -7.20 -7.02 -8.30
N GLY A 289 -7.62 -8.26 -8.50
CA GLY A 289 -8.65 -8.93 -7.70
C GLY A 289 -8.18 -10.30 -7.21
N ALA A 290 -9.13 -11.12 -6.76
CA ALA A 290 -8.88 -12.53 -6.45
C ALA A 290 -8.63 -13.35 -7.73
N GLY A 291 -7.95 -14.48 -7.58
CA GLY A 291 -7.67 -15.42 -8.65
C GLY A 291 -6.18 -15.60 -8.91
N LYS A 292 -5.86 -16.65 -9.68
CA LYS A 292 -4.50 -16.94 -10.12
C LYS A 292 -4.27 -16.38 -11.51
N PHE A 293 -3.09 -15.78 -11.67
CA PHE A 293 -2.56 -15.15 -12.89
C PHE A 293 -1.21 -15.78 -13.24
N PRO A 294 -0.65 -15.59 -14.45
CA PRO A 294 0.57 -16.28 -14.87
C PRO A 294 1.74 -16.23 -13.87
N VAL A 295 1.95 -15.11 -13.18
CA VAL A 295 2.98 -14.97 -12.12
C VAL A 295 2.84 -16.01 -11.00
N HIS A 296 1.64 -16.50 -10.72
CA HIS A 296 1.40 -17.49 -9.66
C HIS A 296 1.93 -18.87 -10.02
N ALA A 297 1.93 -19.24 -11.31
CA ALA A 297 2.54 -20.49 -11.75
C ALA A 297 4.07 -20.47 -11.52
N ASP A 298 4.69 -19.31 -11.73
CA ASP A 298 6.10 -19.11 -11.41
C ASP A 298 6.37 -19.13 -9.90
N ILE A 299 5.52 -18.49 -9.09
CA ILE A 299 5.61 -18.58 -7.63
C ILE A 299 5.53 -20.04 -7.17
N GLU A 300 4.56 -20.81 -7.67
CA GLU A 300 4.40 -22.22 -7.32
C GLU A 300 5.65 -23.03 -7.70
N LYS A 301 6.18 -22.82 -8.90
CA LYS A 301 7.33 -23.56 -9.43
C LYS A 301 8.66 -23.20 -8.75
N TYR A 302 8.94 -21.90 -8.58
CA TYR A 302 10.25 -21.43 -8.15
C TYR A 302 10.34 -21.16 -6.65
N VAL A 303 9.22 -21.02 -5.95
CA VAL A 303 9.17 -20.72 -4.51
C VAL A 303 8.59 -21.90 -3.74
N TYR A 304 7.34 -22.30 -4.02
CA TYR A 304 6.65 -23.33 -3.23
C TYR A 304 7.23 -24.73 -3.45
N ALA A 305 7.52 -25.12 -4.69
CA ALA A 305 8.13 -26.42 -5.00
C ALA A 305 9.54 -26.58 -4.39
N LYS A 306 10.17 -25.48 -3.97
CA LYS A 306 11.45 -25.45 -3.25
C LYS A 306 11.30 -25.32 -1.73
N GLY A 307 10.08 -25.38 -1.20
CA GLY A 307 9.80 -25.26 0.23
C GLY A 307 10.00 -23.85 0.79
N LYS A 308 9.95 -22.81 -0.05
CA LYS A 308 10.18 -21.40 0.34
C LYS A 308 8.91 -20.55 0.38
N GLY A 309 7.73 -21.16 0.27
CA GLY A 309 6.44 -20.45 0.33
C GLY A 309 6.15 -19.93 1.74
N SER A 310 5.58 -18.73 1.83
CA SER A 310 5.28 -18.05 3.11
C SER A 310 3.87 -18.31 3.65
N THR A 311 3.01 -19.03 2.91
CA THR A 311 1.64 -19.36 3.33
C THR A 311 1.18 -20.71 2.80
N ASP A 312 -0.04 -21.11 3.15
CA ASP A 312 -0.68 -22.29 2.57
C ASP A 312 -0.93 -22.07 1.08
N SER A 313 -0.62 -23.06 0.24
CA SER A 313 -0.78 -22.94 -1.22
C SER A 313 -2.22 -22.63 -1.68
N GLY A 314 -3.22 -22.97 -0.87
CA GLY A 314 -4.63 -22.61 -1.10
C GLY A 314 -4.94 -21.12 -0.94
N LYS A 315 -4.06 -20.34 -0.29
CA LYS A 315 -4.17 -18.88 -0.09
C LYS A 315 -3.54 -18.07 -1.22
N VAL A 316 -2.75 -18.71 -2.07
CA VAL A 316 -2.16 -18.11 -3.26
C VAL A 316 -3.27 -17.72 -4.23
N GLY A 317 -3.37 -16.43 -4.55
CA GLY A 317 -4.43 -15.87 -5.39
C GLY A 317 -5.54 -15.13 -4.63
N GLU A 318 -5.56 -15.16 -3.29
CA GLU A 318 -6.49 -14.32 -2.52
C GLU A 318 -6.16 -12.82 -2.69
N VAL A 319 -7.16 -11.95 -2.53
CA VAL A 319 -7.05 -10.50 -2.86
C VAL A 319 -5.83 -9.85 -2.21
N LEU A 320 -5.60 -10.12 -0.93
CA LEU A 320 -4.51 -9.51 -0.16
C LEU A 320 -3.14 -10.08 -0.55
N TYR A 321 -3.07 -11.38 -0.84
CA TYR A 321 -1.85 -12.01 -1.36
C TYR A 321 -1.45 -11.35 -2.69
N ASN A 322 -2.40 -11.27 -3.63
CA ASN A 322 -2.20 -10.61 -4.93
C ASN A 322 -1.77 -9.15 -4.77
N ARG A 323 -2.31 -8.46 -3.77
CA ARG A 323 -1.92 -7.08 -3.44
C ARG A 323 -0.47 -6.96 -3.01
N GLY A 324 -0.01 -7.88 -2.17
CA GLY A 324 1.39 -7.96 -1.76
C GLY A 324 2.32 -8.20 -2.95
N VAL A 325 1.96 -9.15 -3.82
CA VAL A 325 2.71 -9.48 -5.04
C VAL A 325 2.82 -8.27 -5.98
N VAL A 326 1.70 -7.56 -6.24
CA VAL A 326 1.71 -6.35 -7.09
C VAL A 326 2.57 -5.25 -6.47
N ASN A 327 2.42 -4.98 -5.16
CA ASN A 327 3.19 -3.94 -4.51
C ASN A 327 4.71 -4.22 -4.55
N ALA A 328 5.12 -5.46 -4.31
CA ALA A 328 6.51 -5.89 -4.43
C ALA A 328 7.03 -5.75 -5.87
N MET A 329 6.21 -6.07 -6.86
CA MET A 329 6.54 -5.88 -8.28
C MET A 329 6.81 -4.42 -8.61
N LEU A 330 5.98 -3.47 -8.17
CA LEU A 330 6.18 -2.05 -8.44
C LEU A 330 7.55 -1.56 -7.91
N GLY A 331 7.92 -1.96 -6.70
CA GLY A 331 9.23 -1.62 -6.11
C GLY A 331 10.40 -2.25 -6.87
N VAL A 332 10.28 -3.53 -7.27
CA VAL A 332 11.31 -4.23 -8.05
C VAL A 332 11.50 -3.59 -9.44
N GLU A 333 10.42 -3.26 -10.14
CA GLU A 333 10.51 -2.59 -11.44
C GLU A 333 11.10 -1.18 -11.32
N ALA A 334 10.80 -0.45 -10.24
CA ALA A 334 11.42 0.85 -9.99
C ALA A 334 12.93 0.74 -9.77
N ILE A 335 13.39 -0.25 -9.00
CA ILE A 335 14.84 -0.51 -8.83
C ILE A 335 15.45 -0.92 -10.17
N ARG A 336 14.81 -1.82 -10.93
CA ARG A 336 15.30 -2.23 -12.26
C ARG A 336 15.43 -1.02 -13.18
N LYS A 337 14.43 -0.13 -13.18
CA LYS A 337 14.46 1.10 -13.98
C LYS A 337 15.61 2.01 -13.56
N ALA A 338 15.84 2.18 -12.26
CA ALA A 338 16.95 2.96 -11.75
C ALA A 338 18.32 2.36 -12.13
N GLN A 339 18.45 1.02 -12.15
CA GLN A 339 19.69 0.35 -12.55
C GLN A 339 20.07 0.61 -14.02
N GLU A 340 19.12 0.92 -14.91
CA GLU A 340 19.42 1.35 -16.28
C GLU A 340 20.27 2.63 -16.31
N LYS A 341 20.05 3.53 -15.34
CA LYS A 341 20.78 4.82 -15.24
C LYS A 341 22.00 4.75 -14.34
N PHE A 342 21.90 4.04 -13.20
CA PHE A 342 22.92 4.07 -12.15
C PHE A 342 23.80 2.81 -12.09
N GLY A 343 23.53 1.83 -12.96
CA GLY A 343 24.26 0.56 -13.05
C GLY A 343 23.61 -0.57 -12.25
N GLN A 344 23.96 -1.81 -12.60
CA GLN A 344 23.46 -3.06 -11.99
C GLN A 344 24.18 -3.33 -10.66
N LYS A 345 23.82 -2.56 -9.64
CA LYS A 345 24.35 -2.66 -8.27
C LYS A 345 23.25 -2.27 -7.26
N PRO A 346 23.45 -2.46 -5.95
CA PRO A 346 22.59 -1.88 -4.93
C PRO A 346 22.51 -0.37 -5.09
N LEU A 347 21.30 0.17 -4.98
CA LEU A 347 20.98 1.58 -5.18
C LEU A 347 20.51 2.23 -3.87
N THR A 348 20.78 3.53 -3.74
CA THR A 348 20.29 4.36 -2.62
C THR A 348 18.81 4.73 -2.82
N GLY A 349 18.14 5.16 -1.75
CA GLY A 349 16.76 5.65 -1.84
C GLY A 349 16.57 6.79 -2.86
N GLU A 350 17.55 7.69 -3.02
CA GLU A 350 17.52 8.75 -4.05
C GLU A 350 17.49 8.19 -5.48
N GLN A 351 18.29 7.16 -5.74
CA GLN A 351 18.35 6.52 -7.05
C GLN A 351 17.06 5.74 -7.33
N VAL A 352 16.52 5.06 -6.31
CA VAL A 352 15.24 4.35 -6.41
C VAL A 352 14.07 5.32 -6.60
N ARG A 353 14.09 6.50 -5.96
CA ARG A 353 13.14 7.59 -6.23
C ARG A 353 13.12 7.96 -7.71
N TRP A 354 14.29 8.14 -8.31
CA TRP A 354 14.38 8.41 -9.75
C TRP A 354 13.78 7.27 -10.58
N GLY A 355 14.01 6.02 -10.18
CA GLY A 355 13.39 4.85 -10.80
C GLY A 355 11.86 4.85 -10.71
N LEU A 356 11.30 5.21 -9.55
CA LEU A 356 9.86 5.39 -9.36
C LEU A 356 9.32 6.48 -10.28
N GLU A 357 9.96 7.66 -10.32
CA GLU A 357 9.57 8.80 -11.17
C GLU A 357 9.74 8.55 -12.68
N ASN A 358 10.40 7.45 -13.07
CA ASN A 358 10.60 7.05 -14.47
C ASN A 358 9.99 5.68 -14.79
N LEU A 359 9.17 5.16 -13.87
CA LEU A 359 8.51 3.89 -14.03
C LEU A 359 7.47 3.97 -15.15
N ASN A 360 7.61 3.09 -16.14
CA ASN A 360 6.68 2.97 -17.26
C ASN A 360 6.46 1.49 -17.57
N LEU A 361 5.38 0.93 -17.03
CA LEU A 361 4.95 -0.44 -17.25
C LEU A 361 3.92 -0.46 -18.37
N SER A 362 4.38 -0.74 -19.59
CA SER A 362 3.51 -0.97 -20.74
C SER A 362 2.74 -2.28 -20.58
N GLU A 363 1.67 -2.45 -21.37
CA GLU A 363 0.91 -3.72 -21.42
C GLU A 363 1.83 -4.91 -21.73
N ALA A 364 2.76 -4.75 -22.68
CA ALA A 364 3.74 -5.78 -23.02
C ALA A 364 4.63 -6.14 -21.82
N ARG A 365 5.09 -5.14 -21.05
CA ARG A 365 5.91 -5.37 -19.85
C ARG A 365 5.10 -6.05 -18.74
N ILE A 366 3.87 -5.62 -18.50
CA ILE A 366 2.95 -6.23 -17.52
C ILE A 366 2.72 -7.71 -17.86
N LYS A 367 2.52 -8.01 -19.15
CA LYS A 367 2.36 -9.38 -19.64
C LYS A 367 3.62 -10.22 -19.47
N GLU A 368 4.79 -9.68 -19.82
CA GLU A 368 6.09 -10.35 -19.63
C GLU A 368 6.34 -10.72 -18.16
N LEU A 369 5.95 -9.85 -17.23
CA LEU A 369 6.06 -10.08 -15.79
C LEU A 369 5.04 -11.09 -15.24
N GLY A 370 4.07 -11.52 -16.05
CA GLY A 370 3.02 -12.47 -15.67
C GLY A 370 1.82 -11.84 -14.95
N PHE A 371 1.65 -10.52 -15.05
CA PHE A 371 0.54 -9.75 -14.44
C PHE A 371 -0.57 -9.41 -15.43
N ASP A 372 -0.60 -10.08 -16.58
CA ASP A 372 -1.64 -9.92 -17.59
C ASP A 372 -3.05 -10.13 -16.97
N GLY A 373 -3.98 -9.24 -17.30
CA GLY A 373 -5.33 -9.20 -16.72
C GLY A 373 -5.45 -8.64 -15.29
N MET A 374 -4.33 -8.39 -14.58
CA MET A 374 -4.34 -7.79 -13.24
C MET A 374 -4.28 -6.26 -13.27
N LEU A 375 -3.46 -5.70 -14.16
CA LEU A 375 -3.08 -4.29 -14.13
C LEU A 375 -3.28 -3.64 -15.50
N LYS A 376 -3.69 -2.38 -15.51
CA LYS A 376 -3.60 -1.50 -16.67
C LYS A 376 -2.16 -0.96 -16.77
N PRO A 377 -1.77 -0.40 -17.93
CA PRO A 377 -0.49 0.29 -18.06
C PRO A 377 -0.29 1.35 -16.99
N ILE A 378 0.92 1.46 -16.46
CA ILE A 378 1.28 2.36 -15.36
C ILE A 378 2.40 3.27 -15.83
N LYS A 379 2.24 4.58 -15.65
CA LYS A 379 3.29 5.56 -15.91
C LYS A 379 3.36 6.55 -14.78
N ILE A 380 4.53 6.68 -14.17
CA ILE A 380 4.80 7.61 -13.08
C ILE A 380 5.71 8.73 -13.60
N SER A 381 5.60 9.91 -13.00
CA SER A 381 6.47 11.05 -13.29
C SER A 381 6.69 11.87 -12.02
N CYS A 382 7.66 12.79 -12.01
CA CYS A 382 7.82 13.74 -10.90
C CYS A 382 6.54 14.53 -10.58
N SER A 383 5.72 14.86 -11.59
CA SER A 383 4.49 15.63 -11.38
C SER A 383 3.28 14.76 -11.03
N ASP A 384 3.36 13.45 -11.21
CA ASP A 384 2.29 12.48 -10.92
C ASP A 384 2.88 11.21 -10.30
N HIS A 385 2.86 11.18 -8.97
CA HIS A 385 3.29 10.04 -8.18
C HIS A 385 2.21 8.94 -8.03
N GLU A 386 1.02 9.11 -8.59
CA GLU A 386 -0.07 8.12 -8.55
C GLU A 386 -0.03 7.20 -9.79
N GLY A 387 0.14 7.82 -10.97
CA GLY A 387 0.30 7.21 -12.29
C GLY A 387 -0.94 6.62 -12.92
N THR A 388 -1.77 5.92 -12.16
CA THR A 388 -3.07 5.43 -12.61
C THR A 388 -4.05 5.46 -11.46
N ARG A 389 -5.30 5.75 -11.80
CA ARG A 389 -6.42 6.03 -10.88
C ARG A 389 -7.65 5.25 -11.29
N ASP A 390 -7.39 4.04 -11.79
CA ASP A 390 -8.39 3.11 -12.29
C ASP A 390 -8.79 2.09 -11.21
N GLY A 391 -10.08 1.79 -11.14
CA GLY A 391 -10.62 0.77 -10.26
C GLY A 391 -11.82 0.07 -10.89
N ARG A 392 -12.30 -0.99 -10.23
CA ARG A 392 -13.52 -1.72 -10.61
C ARG A 392 -14.38 -1.91 -9.36
N VAL A 393 -15.56 -2.50 -9.52
CA VAL A 393 -16.40 -2.94 -8.41
C VAL A 393 -16.59 -4.44 -8.50
N GLN A 394 -16.43 -5.08 -7.35
CA GLN A 394 -16.67 -6.51 -7.18
C GLN A 394 -17.76 -6.74 -6.14
N GLN A 395 -18.46 -7.86 -6.26
CA GLN A 395 -19.53 -8.28 -5.37
C GLN A 395 -19.29 -9.70 -4.87
N TRP A 396 -19.55 -9.93 -3.59
CA TRP A 396 -19.44 -11.25 -2.97
C TRP A 396 -20.71 -12.08 -3.22
N ASP A 397 -20.55 -13.28 -3.80
CA ASP A 397 -21.66 -14.19 -4.10
C ASP A 397 -21.92 -15.25 -3.01
N GLY A 398 -21.19 -15.17 -1.89
CA GLY A 398 -21.20 -16.17 -0.81
C GLY A 398 -19.99 -17.10 -0.84
N LYS A 399 -19.29 -17.19 -1.98
CA LYS A 399 -18.16 -18.10 -2.19
C LYS A 399 -16.93 -17.41 -2.79
N SER A 400 -17.12 -16.44 -3.67
CA SER A 400 -16.06 -15.76 -4.41
C SER A 400 -16.46 -14.34 -4.79
N TRP A 401 -15.44 -13.50 -5.04
CA TRP A 401 -15.64 -12.17 -5.60
C TRP A 401 -15.94 -12.24 -7.10
N LYS A 402 -16.98 -11.53 -7.54
CA LYS A 402 -17.34 -11.35 -8.95
C LYS A 402 -17.18 -9.90 -9.34
N ILE A 403 -16.47 -9.64 -10.44
CA ILE A 403 -16.39 -8.29 -11.01
C ILE A 403 -17.77 -7.96 -11.61
N ILE A 404 -18.38 -6.86 -11.17
CA ILE A 404 -19.73 -6.43 -11.59
C ILE A 404 -19.71 -5.10 -12.35
N SER A 405 -18.53 -4.58 -12.69
CA SER A 405 -18.37 -3.35 -13.46
C SER A 405 -17.24 -3.43 -14.47
N ASP A 406 -17.35 -2.58 -15.48
CA ASP A 406 -16.19 -2.13 -16.26
C ASP A 406 -15.23 -1.30 -15.39
N TRP A 407 -14.13 -0.86 -15.99
CA TRP A 407 -13.21 0.08 -15.36
C TRP A 407 -13.86 1.44 -15.13
N TYR A 408 -13.62 1.98 -13.94
CA TYR A 408 -13.80 3.38 -13.62
C TYR A 408 -12.44 4.06 -13.57
N THR A 409 -12.37 5.30 -14.03
CA THR A 409 -11.21 6.18 -13.87
C THR A 409 -11.65 7.37 -13.02
N ALA A 410 -10.91 7.67 -11.97
CA ALA A 410 -11.24 8.80 -11.10
C ALA A 410 -11.15 10.15 -11.85
N ASP A 411 -12.09 11.07 -11.55
CA ASP A 411 -12.24 12.38 -12.21
C ASP A 411 -11.12 13.36 -11.78
N GLU A 412 -10.04 13.44 -12.55
CA GLU A 412 -8.91 14.35 -12.26
C GLU A 412 -9.29 15.83 -12.18
N PRO A 413 -10.11 16.40 -13.09
CA PRO A 413 -10.64 17.76 -12.95
C PRO A 413 -11.27 18.06 -11.58
N LEU A 414 -11.78 17.04 -10.87
CA LEU A 414 -12.33 17.17 -9.53
C LEU A 414 -11.27 17.00 -8.44
N ILE A 415 -10.34 16.05 -8.61
CA ILE A 415 -9.35 15.67 -7.59
C ILE A 415 -8.15 16.62 -7.58
N ASP A 416 -7.64 17.02 -8.73
CA ASP A 416 -6.40 17.81 -8.87
C ASP A 416 -6.45 19.17 -8.18
N PRO A 417 -7.56 19.93 -8.19
CA PRO A 417 -7.65 21.17 -7.41
C PRO A 417 -7.47 20.92 -5.92
N LEU A 418 -8.08 19.86 -5.37
CA LEU A 418 -7.95 19.51 -3.96
C LEU A 418 -6.52 19.06 -3.63
N VAL A 419 -5.88 18.28 -4.52
CA VAL A 419 -4.47 17.86 -4.38
C VAL A 419 -3.57 19.09 -4.36
N ARG A 420 -3.73 20.01 -5.30
CA ARG A 420 -2.94 21.25 -5.37
C ARG A 420 -3.11 22.08 -4.10
N ASP A 421 -4.34 22.30 -3.65
CA ASP A 421 -4.61 23.19 -2.52
C ASP A 421 -4.10 22.59 -1.20
N VAL A 422 -4.31 21.29 -0.97
CA VAL A 422 -3.84 20.58 0.24
C VAL A 422 -2.32 20.43 0.25
N SER A 423 -1.71 20.07 -0.88
CA SER A 423 -0.25 19.96 -0.99
C SER A 423 0.44 21.33 -0.88
N ALA A 424 -0.13 22.40 -1.43
CA ALA A 424 0.38 23.77 -1.27
C ALA A 424 0.30 24.23 0.20
N LYS A 425 -0.80 23.93 0.89
CA LYS A 425 -0.92 24.20 2.33
C LYS A 425 0.13 23.42 3.13
N TYR A 426 0.32 22.14 2.83
CA TYR A 426 1.37 21.34 3.45
C TYR A 426 2.76 21.95 3.23
N ALA A 427 3.08 22.34 1.99
CA ALA A 427 4.35 22.96 1.65
C ALA A 427 4.58 24.26 2.44
N ALA A 428 3.57 25.11 2.58
CA ALA A 428 3.65 26.33 3.38
C ALA A 428 3.84 26.03 4.88
N ASP A 429 3.03 25.13 5.45
CA ASP A 429 3.07 24.77 6.87
C ASP A 429 4.40 24.12 7.26
N LYS A 430 4.99 23.32 6.36
CA LYS A 430 6.26 22.61 6.56
C LYS A 430 7.47 23.34 6.00
N LYS A 431 7.28 24.51 5.40
CA LYS A 431 8.32 25.28 4.70
C LYS A 431 9.06 24.42 3.65
N ALA A 432 8.37 23.44 3.07
CA ALA A 432 8.90 22.62 1.99
C ALA A 432 8.92 23.44 0.70
N GLN A 433 10.01 23.34 -0.06
CA GLN A 433 10.14 23.99 -1.36
C GLN A 433 9.72 23.00 -2.45
N PRO A 434 8.63 23.26 -3.19
CA PRO A 434 8.23 22.39 -4.28
C PRO A 434 9.34 22.31 -5.35
N ARG A 435 9.61 21.10 -5.84
CA ARG A 435 10.57 20.87 -6.92
C ARG A 435 10.04 21.36 -8.26
N GLU A 436 10.95 21.76 -9.14
CA GLU A 436 10.62 22.03 -10.54
C GLU A 436 10.73 20.76 -11.37
N CYS A 437 9.63 20.01 -11.48
CA CYS A 437 9.62 18.74 -12.21
C CYS A 437 10.02 18.84 -13.70
N SER A 438 9.85 20.02 -14.32
CA SER A 438 10.29 20.27 -15.70
C SER A 438 11.81 20.29 -15.88
N LYS A 439 12.58 20.39 -14.78
CA LYS A 439 14.06 20.39 -14.80
C LYS A 439 14.67 19.01 -14.50
N GLU A 440 13.85 18.02 -14.15
CA GLU A 440 14.31 16.69 -13.70
C GLU A 440 14.03 15.55 -14.70
N SER A 441 13.34 15.86 -15.81
CA SER A 441 12.98 14.92 -16.88
C SER A 441 14.13 14.56 -17.81
#